data_AF-A0ABD6F446-F1
#
_entry.id   AF-A0ABD6F446-F1
#
_cell.length_a   1.000
_cell.length_b   1.000
_cell.length_c   1.000
_cell.angle_alpha   90.00
_cell.angle_beta   90.00
_cell.angle_gamma   90.00
#
_symmetry.space_group_name_H-M   'P 1'
#
loop_
_entity.id
_entity.type
_entity.pdbx_description
1 polymer ?
#
loop_
_entity_poly.entity_id
_entity_poly.type
_entity_poly.pdbx_seq_one_letter_code
_entity_poly.pdbx_strand_id
1 'polypeptide(L)'
;MISASANSDSHLHRLAKLPTLVVQRSLSAKKEHKHKETLLIRTITAVFRKWGYFVADHIILLIALSLLMSALCAIIVFRTPYKNDLLGFVPYGAPSRYEIDVKNEFEDSRGRGILILIMLKPKDEGNAMRPEILKEAIEIDNIVMNNITIRNRKSGRLQTYSDICTHYCVLDEPMKIFVNAYLLQLELLKEDGRPNENLILNYPVMSVYGRKLNIQLYFGGVKLSDDVPLVDALDDTTNLTTFTNIRSAKIISLVYRTELVEGLTEAEVTKYELDVVDYFQT
;
A
#
# COMPACT_ATOMS: atom_id res chain seq x y z
N MET A 1 13.76 11.01 43.93
CA MET A 1 13.51 11.89 45.10
C MET A 1 12.00 12.02 45.17
N ILE A 2 11.28 11.49 46.15
CA ILE A 2 11.40 11.67 47.59
C ILE A 2 10.96 10.37 48.29
N SER A 3 11.69 10.00 49.34
CA SER A 3 11.37 8.94 50.30
C SER A 3 10.36 9.45 51.33
N ALA A 4 9.44 8.60 51.78
CA ALA A 4 8.90 8.70 53.13
C ALA A 4 8.50 7.30 53.62
N SER A 5 9.24 6.87 54.64
CA SER A 5 9.05 5.66 55.42
C SER A 5 8.23 5.95 56.68
N ALA A 6 7.64 4.88 57.22
CA ALA A 6 7.10 4.69 58.57
C ALA A 6 5.81 5.42 58.97
N ASN A 7 4.78 4.65 59.37
CA ASN A 7 4.67 4.32 60.80
C ASN A 7 3.68 3.18 61.10
N SER A 8 4.08 2.35 62.06
CA SER A 8 3.43 1.20 62.69
C SER A 8 1.98 1.42 63.15
N ASP A 9 1.24 0.33 63.10
CA ASP A 9 0.33 -0.19 64.14
C ASP A 9 -0.73 0.76 64.73
N SER A 10 -1.95 0.69 64.19
CA SER A 10 -3.19 0.91 64.98
C SER A 10 -4.48 0.64 64.20
N HIS A 11 -4.58 -0.41 63.36
CA HIS A 11 -5.83 -0.64 62.61
C HIS A 11 -6.35 -2.09 62.58
N LEU A 12 -5.81 -2.95 63.44
CA LEU A 12 -6.18 -4.36 63.54
C LEU A 12 -7.32 -4.59 64.56
N HIS A 13 -8.41 -3.81 64.49
CA HIS A 13 -9.64 -4.12 65.24
C HIS A 13 -10.96 -3.56 64.63
N ARG A 14 -10.95 -2.99 63.41
CA ARG A 14 -12.15 -2.36 62.79
C ARG A 14 -12.67 -3.00 61.50
N LEU A 15 -12.36 -4.27 61.22
CA LEU A 15 -12.84 -4.96 60.00
C LEU A 15 -13.70 -6.20 60.26
N ALA A 16 -14.48 -6.22 61.35
CA ALA A 16 -15.37 -7.35 61.67
C ALA A 16 -16.88 -6.99 61.75
N LYS A 17 -17.30 -5.79 61.31
CA LYS A 17 -18.70 -5.33 61.43
C LYS A 17 -19.37 -4.86 60.14
N LEU A 18 -18.88 -5.24 58.97
CA LEU A 18 -19.44 -4.82 57.68
C LEU A 18 -20.41 -5.79 56.94
N PRO A 19 -20.65 -7.07 57.33
CA PRO A 19 -21.63 -7.89 56.59
C PRO A 19 -23.08 -7.78 57.12
N THR A 20 -23.31 -7.26 58.32
CA THR A 20 -24.66 -7.25 58.94
C THR A 20 -25.56 -6.11 58.47
N LEU A 21 -24.99 -4.94 58.13
CA LEU A 21 -25.78 -3.75 57.74
C LEU A 21 -26.43 -3.86 56.34
N VAL A 22 -25.79 -4.55 55.40
CA VAL A 22 -26.32 -4.76 54.04
C VAL A 22 -27.46 -5.77 54.04
N VAL A 23 -27.33 -6.83 54.87
CA VAL A 23 -28.38 -7.85 55.03
C VAL A 23 -29.61 -7.26 55.74
N GLN A 24 -29.44 -6.41 56.75
CA GLN A 24 -30.58 -5.77 57.45
C GLN A 24 -31.34 -4.77 56.57
N ARG A 25 -30.66 -4.02 55.69
CA ARG A 25 -31.34 -3.14 54.70
C ARG A 25 -32.17 -3.94 53.69
N SER A 26 -31.70 -5.11 53.27
CA SER A 26 -32.46 -5.98 52.36
C SER A 26 -33.70 -6.61 53.01
N LEU A 27 -33.67 -6.85 54.33
CA LEU A 27 -34.80 -7.37 55.10
C LEU A 27 -35.85 -6.29 55.43
N SER A 28 -35.42 -5.04 55.68
CA SER A 28 -36.33 -3.93 55.96
C SER A 28 -37.05 -3.41 54.71
N ALA A 29 -36.39 -3.41 53.55
CA ALA A 29 -37.01 -3.04 52.26
C ALA A 29 -38.05 -4.06 51.76
N LYS A 30 -38.03 -5.29 52.29
CA LYS A 30 -38.97 -6.36 51.92
C LYS A 30 -40.36 -6.21 52.56
N LYS A 31 -40.54 -5.26 53.48
CA LYS A 31 -41.77 -5.11 54.27
C LYS A 31 -42.80 -4.14 53.69
N GLU A 32 -42.49 -3.36 52.65
CA GLU A 32 -43.36 -2.24 52.23
C GLU A 32 -43.91 -2.28 50.80
N HIS A 33 -43.60 -3.27 49.96
CA HIS A 33 -44.26 -3.41 48.65
C HIS A 33 -44.61 -4.85 48.32
N LYS A 34 -45.81 -5.28 48.74
CA LYS A 34 -46.44 -6.52 48.26
C LYS A 34 -47.13 -6.26 46.91
N HIS A 35 -46.36 -5.84 45.91
CA HIS A 35 -46.83 -5.89 44.54
C HIS A 35 -46.90 -7.37 44.13
N LYS A 36 -48.02 -7.84 43.58
CA LYS A 36 -48.16 -9.23 43.12
C LYS A 36 -47.16 -9.43 41.98
N GLU A 37 -46.02 -10.04 42.27
CA GLU A 37 -45.03 -10.42 41.26
C GLU A 37 -45.73 -11.19 40.15
N THR A 38 -45.56 -10.75 38.91
CA THR A 38 -46.12 -11.45 37.76
C THR A 38 -45.48 -12.84 37.66
N LEU A 39 -46.24 -13.82 37.16
CA LEU A 39 -45.75 -15.20 37.04
C LEU A 39 -44.39 -15.25 36.31
N LEU A 40 -44.21 -14.42 35.28
CA LEU A 40 -42.97 -14.27 34.53
C LEU A 40 -41.77 -13.91 35.44
N ILE A 41 -41.90 -12.90 36.30
CA ILE A 41 -40.83 -12.47 37.21
C ILE A 41 -40.45 -13.61 38.17
N ARG A 42 -41.45 -14.34 38.68
CA ARG A 42 -41.23 -15.45 39.60
C ARG A 42 -40.54 -16.64 38.90
N THR A 43 -40.88 -16.93 37.65
CA THR A 43 -40.24 -17.99 36.85
C THR A 43 -38.79 -17.62 36.52
N ILE A 44 -38.54 -16.39 36.08
CA ILE A 44 -37.19 -15.88 35.81
C ILE A 44 -36.33 -15.96 37.06
N THR A 45 -36.85 -15.50 38.21
CA THR A 45 -36.14 -15.54 39.49
C THR A 45 -35.84 -16.98 39.92
N ALA A 46 -36.76 -17.92 39.69
CA ALA A 46 -36.54 -19.34 39.98
C ALA A 46 -35.44 -19.96 39.09
N VAL A 47 -35.42 -19.61 37.80
CA VAL A 47 -34.40 -20.07 36.85
C VAL A 47 -33.03 -19.50 37.21
N PHE A 48 -32.92 -18.19 37.45
CA PHE A 48 -31.67 -17.58 37.89
C PHE A 48 -31.19 -18.13 39.23
N ARG A 49 -32.09 -18.41 40.17
CA ARG A 49 -31.72 -19.02 41.45
C ARG A 49 -31.16 -20.42 41.27
N LYS A 50 -31.79 -21.25 40.41
CA LYS A 50 -31.27 -22.59 40.07
C LYS A 50 -29.90 -22.52 39.39
N TRP A 51 -29.73 -21.59 38.44
CA TRP A 51 -28.45 -21.35 37.78
C TRP A 51 -27.37 -20.84 38.76
N GLY A 52 -27.73 -19.95 39.69
CA GLY A 52 -26.80 -19.44 40.70
C GLY A 52 -26.27 -20.54 41.62
N TYR A 53 -27.12 -21.47 42.05
CA TYR A 53 -26.67 -22.63 42.82
C TYR A 53 -25.76 -23.55 42.00
N PHE A 54 -26.09 -23.81 40.73
CA PHE A 54 -25.25 -24.60 39.84
C PHE A 54 -23.86 -23.98 39.62
N VAL A 55 -23.77 -22.65 39.47
CA VAL A 55 -22.50 -21.94 39.33
C VAL A 55 -21.70 -21.99 40.63
N ALA A 56 -22.37 -21.87 41.79
CA ALA A 56 -21.71 -21.94 43.10
C ALA A 56 -21.10 -23.34 43.36
N ASP A 57 -21.80 -24.41 42.99
CA ASP A 57 -21.33 -25.79 43.18
C ASP A 57 -20.19 -26.17 42.22
N HIS A 58 -20.09 -25.52 41.04
CA HIS A 58 -19.11 -25.85 40.00
C HIS A 58 -18.21 -24.67 39.57
N ILE A 59 -17.84 -23.80 40.52
CA ILE A 59 -17.09 -22.56 40.24
C ILE A 59 -15.75 -22.79 39.52
N ILE A 60 -14.98 -23.81 39.92
CA ILE A 60 -13.66 -24.10 39.33
C ILE A 60 -13.81 -24.60 37.88
N LEU A 61 -14.80 -25.46 37.62
CA LEU A 61 -15.06 -25.99 36.28
C LEU A 61 -15.49 -24.86 35.34
N LEU A 62 -16.33 -23.95 35.81
CA LEU A 62 -16.85 -22.85 35.01
C LEU A 62 -15.76 -21.82 34.67
N ILE A 63 -14.83 -21.56 35.60
CA ILE A 63 -13.63 -20.75 35.34
C ILE A 63 -12.70 -21.45 34.33
N ALA A 64 -12.46 -22.75 34.49
CA ALA A 64 -11.62 -23.50 33.56
C ALA A 64 -12.21 -23.51 32.14
N LEU A 65 -13.53 -23.67 32.01
CA LEU A 65 -14.23 -23.66 30.72
C LEU A 65 -14.19 -22.27 30.06
N SER A 66 -14.39 -21.20 30.82
CA SER A 66 -14.32 -19.84 30.27
C SER A 66 -12.92 -19.49 29.81
N LEU A 67 -11.88 -19.86 30.58
CA LEU A 67 -10.48 -19.71 30.18
C LEU A 67 -10.15 -20.51 28.92
N LEU A 68 -10.65 -21.75 28.82
CA LEU A 68 -10.44 -22.59 27.65
C LEU A 68 -11.09 -21.98 26.40
N MET A 69 -12.33 -21.49 26.51
CA MET A 69 -13.01 -20.80 25.40
C MET A 69 -12.29 -19.52 24.99
N SER A 70 -11.84 -18.70 25.96
CA SER A 70 -11.04 -17.50 25.68
C SER A 70 -9.72 -17.85 24.99
N ALA A 71 -9.04 -18.93 25.39
CA ALA A 71 -7.81 -19.39 24.76
C ALA A 71 -8.04 -19.86 23.31
N LEU A 72 -9.13 -20.59 23.05
CA LEU A 72 -9.50 -21.01 21.69
C LEU A 72 -9.76 -19.80 20.79
N CYS A 73 -10.52 -18.81 21.26
CA CYS A 73 -10.75 -17.57 20.53
C CYS A 73 -9.43 -16.82 20.25
N ALA A 74 -8.53 -16.74 21.24
CA ALA A 74 -7.23 -16.13 21.06
C ALA A 74 -6.40 -16.83 19.98
N ILE A 75 -6.37 -18.17 19.97
CA ILE A 75 -5.66 -18.96 18.95
C ILE A 75 -6.21 -18.67 17.55
N ILE A 76 -7.53 -18.53 17.39
CA ILE A 76 -8.16 -18.20 16.11
C ILE A 76 -7.72 -16.81 15.63
N VAL A 77 -7.72 -15.82 16.52
CA VAL A 77 -7.26 -14.46 16.20
C VAL A 77 -5.78 -14.49 15.77
N PHE A 78 -4.92 -15.18 16.51
CA PHE A 78 -3.50 -15.31 16.15
C PHE A 78 -3.26 -16.01 14.82
N ARG A 79 -4.16 -16.91 14.41
CA ARG A 79 -4.07 -17.61 13.12
C ARG A 79 -4.72 -16.86 11.95
N THR A 80 -5.47 -15.79 12.21
CA THR A 80 -6.16 -15.06 11.14
C THR A 80 -5.15 -14.18 10.41
N PRO A 81 -4.87 -14.43 9.11
CA PRO A 81 -3.94 -13.61 8.36
C PRO A 81 -4.52 -12.21 8.15
N TYR A 82 -3.71 -11.19 8.38
CA TYR A 82 -4.06 -9.83 8.00
C TYR A 82 -4.04 -9.70 6.47
N LYS A 83 -5.16 -9.30 5.87
CA LYS A 83 -5.28 -9.01 4.44
C LYS A 83 -5.51 -7.51 4.27
N ASN A 84 -4.60 -6.84 3.56
CA ASN A 84 -4.77 -5.43 3.19
C ASN A 84 -5.30 -5.35 1.76
N ASP A 85 -6.61 -5.50 1.61
CA ASP A 85 -7.29 -5.37 0.32
C ASP A 85 -7.94 -3.98 0.23
N LEU A 86 -7.60 -3.24 -0.83
CA LEU A 86 -8.17 -1.92 -1.10
C LEU A 86 -9.69 -1.98 -1.32
N LEU A 87 -10.22 -3.11 -1.79
CA LEU A 87 -11.67 -3.33 -1.93
C LEU A 87 -12.39 -3.41 -0.58
N GLY A 88 -11.66 -3.55 0.52
CA GLY A 88 -12.20 -3.46 1.88
C GLY A 88 -12.83 -2.09 2.20
N PHE A 89 -12.42 -1.04 1.48
CA PHE A 89 -13.01 0.31 1.62
C PHE A 89 -14.26 0.52 0.77
N VAL A 90 -14.58 -0.40 -0.13
CA VAL A 90 -15.77 -0.34 -0.99
C VAL A 90 -16.92 -1.10 -0.32
N PRO A 91 -18.09 -0.47 -0.11
CA PRO A 91 -19.19 -1.12 0.59
C PRO A 91 -19.67 -2.39 -0.13
N TYR A 92 -20.15 -3.36 0.65
CA TYR A 92 -20.75 -4.58 0.11
C TYR A 92 -21.98 -4.21 -0.72
N GLY A 93 -22.05 -4.69 -1.97
CA GLY A 93 -23.16 -4.38 -2.90
C GLY A 93 -22.97 -3.12 -3.75
N ALA A 94 -21.82 -2.45 -3.70
CA ALA A 94 -21.53 -1.35 -4.63
C ALA A 94 -21.50 -1.84 -6.08
N PRO A 95 -22.06 -1.09 -7.06
CA PRO A 95 -21.97 -1.42 -8.49
C PRO A 95 -20.53 -1.62 -8.98
N SER A 96 -19.58 -0.86 -8.42
CA SER A 96 -18.16 -0.97 -8.77
C SER A 96 -17.57 -2.36 -8.48
N ARG A 97 -18.09 -3.12 -7.51
CA ARG A 97 -17.64 -4.50 -7.27
C ARG A 97 -18.05 -5.40 -8.43
N TYR A 98 -19.29 -5.28 -8.89
CA TYR A 98 -19.77 -6.02 -10.06
C TYR A 98 -18.98 -5.65 -11.32
N GLU A 99 -18.70 -4.37 -11.53
CA GLU A 99 -17.88 -3.91 -12.67
C GLU A 99 -16.46 -4.50 -12.64
N ILE A 100 -15.84 -4.55 -11.46
CA ILE A 100 -14.51 -5.16 -11.29
C ILE A 100 -14.55 -6.67 -11.53
N ASP A 101 -15.58 -7.36 -11.04
CA ASP A 101 -15.73 -8.80 -11.24
C ASP A 101 -15.89 -9.15 -12.73
N VAL A 102 -16.74 -8.39 -13.45
CA VAL A 102 -16.92 -8.55 -14.91
C VAL A 102 -15.64 -8.20 -15.68
N LYS A 103 -14.93 -7.15 -15.26
CA LYS A 103 -13.64 -6.77 -15.85
C LYS A 103 -12.60 -7.88 -15.69
N ASN A 104 -12.49 -8.44 -14.49
CA ASN A 104 -11.55 -9.51 -14.19
C ASN A 104 -11.89 -10.81 -14.95
N GLU A 105 -13.18 -11.10 -15.13
CA GLU A 105 -13.64 -12.20 -15.98
C GLU A 105 -13.26 -11.98 -17.45
N PHE A 106 -13.43 -10.76 -17.97
CA PHE A 106 -13.07 -10.42 -19.35
C PHE A 106 -11.56 -10.45 -19.61
N GLU A 107 -10.75 -10.02 -18.64
CA GLU A 107 -9.29 -10.00 -18.70
C GLU A 107 -8.67 -11.39 -18.39
N ASP A 108 -9.46 -12.41 -18.05
CA ASP A 108 -8.99 -13.70 -17.44
C ASP A 108 -7.99 -13.47 -16.29
N SER A 109 -8.14 -12.34 -15.58
CA SER A 109 -7.23 -11.91 -14.54
C SER A 109 -7.75 -12.39 -13.18
N ARG A 110 -6.99 -13.27 -12.53
CA ARG A 110 -7.41 -13.89 -11.25
C ARG A 110 -6.91 -13.17 -10.01
N GLY A 111 -6.90 -11.84 -10.03
CA GLY A 111 -6.50 -11.01 -8.90
C GLY A 111 -5.58 -9.86 -9.27
N ARG A 112 -4.89 -9.31 -8.25
CA ARG A 112 -4.02 -8.14 -8.44
C ARG A 112 -2.72 -8.52 -9.16
N GLY A 113 -2.49 -7.91 -10.31
CA GLY A 113 -1.22 -7.96 -11.03
C GLY A 113 -0.11 -7.10 -10.40
N ILE A 114 1.05 -7.06 -11.04
CA ILE A 114 2.19 -6.21 -10.62
C ILE A 114 1.94 -4.78 -11.08
N LEU A 115 2.12 -3.81 -10.18
CA LEU A 115 2.16 -2.38 -10.52
C LEU A 115 3.32 -1.71 -9.78
N ILE A 116 4.33 -1.26 -10.52
CA ILE A 116 5.49 -0.57 -9.99
C ILE A 116 5.64 0.76 -10.71
N LEU A 117 5.78 1.83 -9.94
CA LEU A 117 6.04 3.18 -10.43
C LEU A 117 7.37 3.66 -9.86
N ILE A 118 8.37 3.83 -10.71
CA ILE A 118 9.69 4.32 -10.32
C ILE A 118 9.81 5.77 -10.74
N MET A 119 9.99 6.65 -9.76
CA MET A 119 10.21 8.08 -9.97
C MET A 119 11.67 8.42 -9.69
N LEU A 120 12.38 8.86 -10.72
CA LEU A 120 13.78 9.23 -10.68
C LEU A 120 13.90 10.74 -10.51
N LYS A 121 14.61 11.15 -9.47
CA LYS A 121 14.95 12.55 -9.21
C LYS A 121 16.48 12.68 -9.16
N PRO A 122 17.08 13.69 -9.83
CA PRO A 122 18.51 13.94 -9.70
C PRO A 122 18.94 14.19 -8.23
N LYS A 123 20.09 13.62 -7.83
CA LYS A 123 20.63 13.73 -6.46
C LYS A 123 20.94 15.18 -6.04
N ASP A 124 21.30 16.01 -6.99
CA ASP A 124 21.62 17.43 -6.83
C ASP A 124 20.37 18.35 -6.95
N GLU A 125 19.18 17.76 -7.05
CA GLU A 125 17.91 18.46 -7.30
C GLU A 125 17.89 19.31 -8.58
N GLY A 126 18.83 19.05 -9.49
CA GLY A 126 18.99 19.77 -10.75
C GLY A 126 18.03 19.32 -11.85
N ASN A 127 18.43 19.56 -13.10
CA ASN A 127 17.65 19.20 -14.27
C ASN A 127 17.77 17.69 -14.59
N ALA A 128 16.63 17.00 -14.70
CA ALA A 128 16.57 15.60 -15.09
C ALA A 128 16.82 15.36 -16.59
N MET A 129 16.81 16.41 -17.42
CA MET A 129 17.10 16.34 -18.87
C MET A 129 18.60 16.20 -19.20
N ARG A 130 19.46 16.10 -18.18
CA ARG A 130 20.89 15.91 -18.39
C ARG A 130 21.16 14.52 -18.99
N PRO A 131 22.08 14.40 -19.97
CA PRO A 131 22.36 13.13 -20.64
C PRO A 131 22.73 11.99 -19.69
N GLU A 132 23.42 12.30 -18.59
CA GLU A 132 23.85 11.30 -17.60
C GLU A 132 22.64 10.69 -16.88
N ILE A 133 21.68 11.53 -16.49
CA ILE A 133 20.47 11.11 -15.77
C ILE A 133 19.53 10.33 -16.71
N LEU A 134 19.41 10.76 -17.96
CA LEU A 134 18.60 10.05 -18.96
C LEU A 134 19.17 8.66 -19.28
N LYS A 135 20.50 8.52 -19.33
CA LYS A 135 21.16 7.21 -19.48
C LYS A 135 20.94 6.31 -18.27
N GLU A 136 21.05 6.86 -17.05
CA GLU A 136 20.76 6.12 -15.81
C GLU A 136 19.31 5.63 -15.77
N ALA A 137 18.35 6.42 -16.28
CA ALA A 137 16.96 5.98 -16.39
C ALA A 137 16.77 4.75 -17.30
N ILE A 138 17.49 4.66 -18.42
CA ILE A 138 17.49 3.46 -19.28
C ILE A 138 18.13 2.27 -18.56
N GLU A 139 19.21 2.50 -17.81
CA GLU A 139 19.89 1.45 -17.05
C GLU A 139 18.98 0.85 -15.97
N ILE A 140 18.28 1.71 -15.23
CA ILE A 140 17.29 1.30 -14.22
C ILE A 140 16.17 0.48 -14.87
N ASP A 141 15.67 0.90 -16.02
CA ASP A 141 14.69 0.11 -16.76
C ASP A 141 15.20 -1.29 -17.11
N ASN A 142 16.44 -1.40 -17.63
CA ASN A 142 17.01 -2.69 -17.98
C ASN A 142 17.18 -3.61 -16.76
N ILE A 143 17.53 -3.06 -15.59
CA ILE A 143 17.65 -3.79 -14.34
C ILE A 143 16.29 -4.35 -13.91
N VAL A 144 15.24 -3.51 -13.87
CA VAL A 144 13.90 -3.93 -13.44
C VAL A 144 13.31 -4.95 -14.41
N MET A 145 13.56 -4.78 -15.71
CA MET A 145 13.09 -5.69 -16.75
C MET A 145 13.75 -7.07 -16.66
N ASN A 146 15.05 -7.17 -16.36
CA ASN A 146 15.84 -8.38 -16.61
C ASN A 146 16.62 -8.96 -15.42
N ASN A 147 16.89 -8.19 -14.37
CA ASN A 147 17.75 -8.67 -13.28
C ASN A 147 16.96 -9.14 -12.07
N ILE A 148 15.82 -8.51 -11.79
CA ILE A 148 14.97 -8.85 -10.65
C ILE A 148 14.07 -10.00 -11.07
N THR A 149 14.08 -11.09 -10.29
CA THR A 149 13.40 -12.34 -10.66
C THR A 149 12.35 -12.75 -9.65
N ILE A 150 11.28 -13.35 -10.15
CA ILE A 150 10.22 -13.97 -9.37
C ILE A 150 10.19 -15.47 -9.66
N ARG A 151 9.96 -16.29 -8.63
CA ARG A 151 9.84 -17.74 -8.79
C ARG A 151 8.39 -18.11 -9.07
N ASN A 152 8.11 -18.64 -10.25
CA ASN A 152 6.79 -19.16 -10.58
C ASN A 152 6.64 -20.60 -10.07
N ARG A 153 5.58 -20.86 -9.30
CA ARG A 153 5.35 -22.19 -8.68
C ARG A 153 4.88 -23.25 -9.67
N LYS A 154 4.17 -22.84 -10.74
CA LYS A 154 3.66 -23.75 -11.76
C LYS A 154 4.78 -24.22 -12.69
N SER A 155 5.64 -23.30 -13.14
CA SER A 155 6.78 -23.64 -14.01
C SER A 155 8.03 -24.09 -13.24
N GLY A 156 8.13 -23.74 -11.96
CA GLY A 156 9.31 -24.00 -11.12
C GLY A 156 10.53 -23.13 -11.46
N ARG A 157 10.40 -22.21 -12.42
CA ARG A 157 11.50 -21.38 -12.94
C ARG A 157 11.54 -20.01 -12.25
N LEU A 158 12.74 -19.46 -12.17
CA LEU A 158 12.94 -18.03 -11.94
C LEU A 158 12.69 -17.31 -13.25
N GLN A 159 11.83 -16.30 -13.21
CA GLN A 159 11.40 -15.51 -14.36
C GLN A 159 11.65 -14.04 -14.06
N THR A 160 12.10 -13.30 -15.05
CA THR A 160 12.27 -11.84 -14.96
C THR A 160 10.91 -11.14 -15.16
N TYR A 161 10.88 -9.81 -14.99
CA TYR A 161 9.71 -9.03 -15.40
C TYR A 161 9.41 -9.21 -16.90
N SER A 162 10.44 -9.22 -17.75
CA SER A 162 10.30 -9.42 -19.20
C SER A 162 9.71 -10.80 -19.56
N ASP A 163 9.93 -11.83 -18.75
CA ASP A 163 9.36 -13.17 -18.95
C ASP A 163 7.88 -13.27 -18.54
N ILE A 164 7.46 -12.51 -17.52
CA ILE A 164 6.10 -12.56 -16.96
C ILE A 164 5.19 -11.49 -17.54
N CYS A 165 5.75 -10.51 -18.24
CA CYS A 165 4.97 -9.45 -18.83
C CYS A 165 4.28 -9.91 -20.12
N THR A 166 2.98 -9.61 -20.26
CA THR A 166 2.16 -10.02 -21.42
C THR A 166 1.82 -8.83 -22.32
N HIS A 167 1.07 -7.85 -21.82
CA HIS A 167 0.48 -6.79 -22.65
C HIS A 167 1.16 -5.42 -22.53
N TYR A 168 1.79 -5.16 -21.39
CA TYR A 168 2.23 -3.83 -20.98
C TYR A 168 3.76 -3.67 -20.99
N CYS A 169 4.47 -4.54 -21.70
CA CYS A 169 5.94 -4.61 -21.65
C CYS A 169 6.61 -3.46 -22.39
N VAL A 170 5.85 -2.84 -23.28
CA VAL A 170 6.26 -1.69 -24.08
C VAL A 170 5.78 -0.36 -23.48
N LEU A 171 5.28 -0.36 -22.23
CA LEU A 171 4.79 0.85 -21.58
C LEU A 171 5.87 1.94 -21.50
N ASP A 172 7.12 1.59 -21.23
CA ASP A 172 8.23 2.55 -21.14
C ASP A 172 9.00 2.74 -22.46
N GLU A 173 8.54 2.14 -23.57
CA GLU A 173 9.20 2.25 -24.87
C GLU A 173 9.25 3.69 -25.41
N PRO A 174 8.19 4.51 -25.32
CA PRO A 174 8.26 5.92 -25.73
C PRO A 174 9.35 6.71 -24.99
N MET A 175 9.59 6.40 -23.71
CA MET A 175 10.68 7.00 -22.94
C MET A 175 12.05 6.58 -23.49
N LYS A 176 12.26 5.28 -23.77
CA LYS A 176 13.51 4.79 -24.38
C LYS A 176 13.78 5.45 -25.74
N ILE A 177 12.74 5.55 -26.58
CA ILE A 177 12.83 6.22 -27.87
C ILE A 177 13.22 7.69 -27.68
N PHE A 178 12.58 8.38 -26.73
CA PHE A 178 12.89 9.78 -26.43
C PHE A 178 14.36 9.96 -26.05
N VAL A 179 14.88 9.18 -25.10
CA VAL A 179 16.27 9.31 -24.65
C VAL A 179 17.26 8.98 -25.74
N ASN A 180 17.04 7.89 -26.48
CA ASN A 180 17.94 7.53 -27.57
C ASN A 180 17.97 8.60 -28.67
N ALA A 181 16.80 9.14 -29.04
CA ALA A 181 16.72 10.24 -30.00
C ALA A 181 17.35 11.53 -29.45
N TYR A 182 17.20 11.82 -28.15
CA TYR A 182 17.78 12.98 -27.49
C TYR A 182 19.30 12.92 -27.49
N LEU A 183 19.88 11.77 -27.11
CA LEU A 183 21.32 11.54 -27.14
C LEU A 183 21.89 11.63 -28.57
N LEU A 184 21.18 11.08 -29.56
CA LEU A 184 21.56 11.17 -30.97
C LEU A 184 21.54 12.63 -31.46
N GLN A 185 20.52 13.41 -31.13
CA GLN A 185 20.46 14.83 -31.50
C GLN A 185 21.62 15.61 -30.88
N LEU A 186 21.97 15.34 -29.62
CA LEU A 186 23.11 15.96 -28.97
C LEU A 186 24.45 15.61 -29.63
N GLU A 187 24.59 14.39 -30.16
CA GLU A 187 25.78 13.96 -30.90
C GLU A 187 25.86 14.64 -32.27
N LEU A 188 24.77 14.65 -33.03
CA LEU A 188 24.68 15.34 -34.34
C LEU A 188 24.97 16.85 -34.23
N LEU A 189 24.49 17.50 -33.18
CA LEU A 189 24.78 18.91 -32.92
C LEU A 189 26.25 19.17 -32.60
N LYS A 190 26.95 18.20 -32.01
CA LYS A 190 28.40 18.31 -31.74
C LYS A 190 29.23 18.10 -33.00
N GLU A 191 28.78 17.24 -33.92
CA GLU A 191 29.54 16.88 -35.12
C GLU A 191 29.23 17.77 -36.33
N ASP A 192 27.96 17.85 -36.75
CA ASP A 192 27.51 18.54 -37.98
C ASP A 192 26.82 19.89 -37.68
N GLY A 193 26.54 20.17 -36.41
CA GLY A 193 25.86 21.39 -35.98
C GLY A 193 24.40 21.49 -36.44
N ARG A 194 23.81 20.39 -36.92
CA ARG A 194 22.42 20.33 -37.41
C ARG A 194 21.67 19.16 -36.80
N PRO A 195 20.45 19.39 -36.27
CA PRO A 195 19.61 18.30 -35.79
C PRO A 195 18.93 17.57 -36.95
N ASN A 196 18.55 16.31 -36.71
CA ASN A 196 17.72 15.56 -37.65
C ASN A 196 16.28 16.10 -37.64
N GLU A 197 15.80 16.60 -38.77
CA GLU A 197 14.45 17.17 -38.95
C GLU A 197 13.32 16.14 -38.69
N ASN A 198 13.61 14.84 -38.82
CA ASN A 198 12.65 13.77 -38.57
C ASN A 198 12.51 13.40 -37.09
N LEU A 199 13.31 14.00 -36.21
CA LEU A 199 13.36 13.71 -34.77
C LEU A 199 13.00 14.97 -33.96
N ILE A 200 11.71 15.21 -33.78
CA ILE A 200 11.19 16.35 -33.03
C ILE A 200 10.79 15.89 -31.64
N LEU A 201 11.53 16.31 -30.61
CA LEU A 201 11.40 15.81 -29.23
C LEU A 201 10.62 16.76 -28.34
N ASN A 202 9.47 17.22 -28.83
CA ASN A 202 8.63 18.16 -28.08
C ASN A 202 7.76 17.45 -27.03
N TYR A 203 7.51 18.15 -25.93
CA TYR A 203 6.52 17.80 -24.92
C TYR A 203 5.19 18.53 -25.21
N PRO A 204 4.02 17.90 -25.01
CA PRO A 204 3.80 16.55 -24.45
C PRO A 204 3.86 15.41 -25.46
N VAL A 205 3.97 15.72 -26.75
CA VAL A 205 3.97 14.72 -27.84
C VAL A 205 5.19 14.92 -28.73
N MET A 206 6.04 13.89 -28.78
CA MET A 206 7.18 13.86 -29.69
C MET A 206 6.80 13.27 -31.05
N SER A 207 7.56 13.60 -32.08
CA SER A 207 7.41 13.07 -33.43
C SER A 207 8.72 12.45 -33.91
N VAL A 208 8.72 11.14 -34.12
CA VAL A 208 9.87 10.35 -34.57
C VAL A 208 9.51 9.70 -35.90
N TYR A 209 10.16 10.12 -36.99
CA TYR A 209 9.89 9.66 -38.36
C TYR A 209 8.39 9.73 -38.73
N GLY A 210 7.75 10.84 -38.39
CA GLY A 210 6.32 11.09 -38.65
C GLY A 210 5.35 10.39 -37.70
N ARG A 211 5.83 9.56 -36.77
CA ARG A 211 5.00 8.92 -35.73
C ARG A 211 4.95 9.78 -34.49
N LYS A 212 3.73 10.09 -34.03
CA LYS A 212 3.49 10.88 -32.83
C LYS A 212 3.39 9.96 -31.60
N LEU A 213 4.18 10.24 -30.58
CA LEU A 213 4.23 9.47 -29.33
C LEU A 213 4.03 10.41 -28.14
N ASN A 214 3.12 10.05 -27.23
CA ASN A 214 2.87 10.83 -26.02
C ASN A 214 3.95 10.50 -24.98
N ILE A 215 4.62 11.54 -24.47
CA ILE A 215 5.69 11.42 -23.46
C ILE A 215 5.31 12.07 -22.13
N GLN A 216 4.07 12.51 -21.97
CA GLN A 216 3.58 13.23 -20.79
C GLN A 216 3.75 12.43 -19.48
N LEU A 217 3.54 11.11 -19.55
CA LEU A 217 3.58 10.24 -18.37
C LEU A 217 4.99 10.06 -17.80
N TYR A 218 6.04 10.31 -18.58
CA TYR A 218 7.42 10.04 -18.17
C TYR A 218 8.14 11.26 -17.61
N PHE A 219 7.67 12.48 -17.85
CA PHE A 219 8.36 13.70 -17.39
C PHE A 219 7.49 14.51 -16.42
N GLY A 220 7.99 14.68 -15.20
CA GLY A 220 7.35 15.45 -14.14
C GLY A 220 8.02 16.80 -13.91
N GLY A 221 7.24 17.84 -13.61
CA GLY A 221 7.75 19.17 -13.30
C GLY A 221 8.46 19.86 -14.48
N VAL A 222 7.94 19.66 -15.68
CA VAL A 222 8.47 20.20 -16.93
C VAL A 222 8.35 21.73 -16.96
N LYS A 223 9.42 22.41 -17.39
CA LYS A 223 9.41 23.83 -17.76
C LYS A 223 9.71 23.94 -19.25
N LEU A 224 8.88 24.66 -19.98
CA LEU A 224 9.04 24.85 -21.41
C LEU A 224 9.87 26.10 -21.70
N SER A 225 10.50 26.14 -22.87
CA SER A 225 11.32 27.28 -23.30
C SER A 225 10.48 28.55 -23.52
N ASP A 226 9.22 28.42 -23.92
CA ASP A 226 8.33 29.56 -24.21
C ASP A 226 7.78 30.24 -22.95
N ASP A 227 7.87 29.58 -21.79
CA ASP A 227 7.29 30.06 -20.52
C ASP A 227 8.21 31.04 -19.76
N VAL A 228 9.38 31.39 -20.30
CA VAL A 228 10.37 32.24 -19.62
C VAL A 228 10.61 33.54 -20.38
N PRO A 229 10.51 34.72 -19.73
CA PRO A 229 10.82 36.00 -20.38
C PRO A 229 12.26 36.03 -20.89
N LEU A 230 12.46 36.64 -22.06
CA LEU A 230 13.69 36.71 -22.89
C LEU A 230 15.01 37.12 -22.18
N VAL A 231 14.97 37.49 -20.91
CA VAL A 231 16.10 38.11 -20.19
C VAL A 231 17.07 37.06 -19.62
N ASP A 232 16.62 35.82 -19.38
CA ASP A 232 17.43 34.75 -18.78
C ASP A 232 17.96 33.71 -19.81
N ALA A 233 17.97 34.07 -21.10
CA ALA A 233 18.31 33.15 -22.21
C ALA A 233 19.79 33.21 -22.65
N LEU A 234 20.66 33.85 -21.87
CA LEU A 234 22.09 33.99 -22.16
C LEU A 234 22.92 33.07 -21.27
N ASP A 235 22.79 31.75 -21.46
CA ASP A 235 23.89 30.78 -21.30
C ASP A 235 23.40 29.37 -21.68
N ASP A 236 24.22 28.65 -22.47
CA ASP A 236 24.19 27.21 -22.83
C ASP A 236 22.87 26.59 -23.36
N THR A 237 21.78 27.35 -23.40
CA THR A 237 20.40 26.89 -23.65
C THR A 237 19.94 27.06 -25.10
N THR A 238 20.72 27.78 -25.92
CA THR A 238 20.41 28.06 -27.33
C THR A 238 20.52 26.83 -28.25
N ASN A 239 21.24 25.78 -27.83
CA ASN A 239 21.39 24.55 -28.61
C ASN A 239 20.33 23.48 -28.31
N LEU A 240 19.67 23.52 -27.14
CA LEU A 240 18.62 22.56 -26.79
C LEU A 240 17.26 22.93 -27.41
N THR A 241 16.98 24.22 -27.59
CA THR A 241 15.74 24.71 -28.20
C THR A 241 15.59 24.32 -29.66
N THR A 242 16.66 23.82 -30.30
CA THR A 242 16.65 23.47 -31.73
C THR A 242 15.87 22.18 -32.02
N PHE A 243 15.73 21.27 -31.05
CA PHE A 243 15.09 19.96 -31.27
C PHE A 243 14.13 19.52 -30.16
N THR A 244 14.05 20.26 -29.05
CA THR A 244 13.05 20.05 -27.99
C THR A 244 12.58 21.40 -27.40
N ASN A 245 11.29 21.47 -27.03
CA ASN A 245 10.73 22.59 -26.27
C ASN A 245 10.90 22.43 -24.75
N ILE A 246 11.50 21.33 -24.28
CA ILE A 246 11.74 21.06 -22.86
C ILE A 246 13.02 21.78 -22.42
N ARG A 247 12.89 22.79 -21.56
CA ARG A 247 14.05 23.45 -20.93
C ARG A 247 14.55 22.63 -19.74
N SER A 248 13.64 22.14 -18.91
CA SER A 248 13.98 21.31 -17.76
C SER A 248 12.86 20.38 -17.36
N ALA A 249 13.19 19.23 -16.80
CA ALA A 249 12.28 18.35 -16.08
C ALA A 249 12.81 18.08 -14.67
N LYS A 250 11.93 17.88 -13.69
CA LYS A 250 12.34 17.58 -12.30
C LYS A 250 12.43 16.09 -12.04
N ILE A 251 11.55 15.30 -12.65
CA ILE A 251 11.40 13.87 -12.36
C ILE A 251 11.23 13.12 -13.68
N ILE A 252 11.82 11.92 -13.76
CA ILE A 252 11.54 10.94 -14.81
C ILE A 252 10.73 9.80 -14.18
N SER A 253 9.68 9.33 -14.83
CA SER A 253 8.83 8.24 -14.33
C SER A 253 8.91 7.03 -15.25
N LEU A 254 9.01 5.84 -14.67
CA LEU A 254 8.94 4.54 -15.35
C LEU A 254 7.78 3.73 -14.76
N VAL A 255 7.00 3.07 -15.63
CA VAL A 255 5.76 2.40 -15.25
C VAL A 255 5.78 0.94 -15.69
N TYR A 256 5.82 0.06 -14.71
CA TYR A 256 5.72 -1.38 -14.90
C TYR A 256 4.35 -1.84 -14.46
N ARG A 257 3.63 -2.48 -15.37
CA ARG A 257 2.34 -3.09 -15.11
C ARG A 257 2.30 -4.46 -15.75
N THR A 258 1.84 -5.47 -15.04
CA THR A 258 1.44 -6.73 -15.68
C THR A 258 0.25 -7.33 -14.94
N GLU A 259 -0.53 -8.14 -15.64
CA GLU A 259 -1.62 -8.91 -15.05
C GLU A 259 -1.08 -10.08 -14.22
N LEU A 260 -1.93 -10.66 -13.37
CA LEU A 260 -1.52 -11.79 -12.56
C LEU A 260 -1.29 -13.02 -13.44
N VAL A 261 -0.03 -13.39 -13.62
CA VAL A 261 0.36 -14.58 -14.40
C VAL A 261 -0.01 -15.86 -13.65
N GLU A 262 -0.45 -16.88 -14.40
CA GLU A 262 -0.73 -18.19 -13.83
C GLU A 262 0.46 -18.78 -13.06
N GLY A 263 0.20 -19.27 -11.85
CA GLY A 263 1.21 -19.87 -10.98
C GLY A 263 1.86 -18.90 -9.99
N LEU A 264 1.50 -17.61 -10.05
CA LEU A 264 1.82 -16.61 -9.02
C LEU A 264 0.61 -16.37 -8.11
N THR A 265 0.89 -16.12 -6.83
CA THR A 265 -0.09 -15.56 -5.88
C THR A 265 0.16 -14.08 -5.62
N GLU A 266 -0.87 -13.39 -5.16
CA GLU A 266 -0.77 -12.00 -4.72
C GLU A 266 0.32 -11.77 -3.66
N ALA A 267 0.58 -12.74 -2.78
CA ALA A 267 1.66 -12.65 -1.79
C ALA A 267 3.06 -12.67 -2.44
N GLU A 268 3.23 -13.45 -3.50
CA GLU A 268 4.49 -13.52 -4.27
C GLU A 268 4.68 -12.28 -5.13
N VAL A 269 3.61 -11.78 -5.75
CA VAL A 269 3.60 -10.49 -6.47
C VAL A 269 3.97 -9.35 -5.55
N THR A 270 3.35 -9.28 -4.36
CA THR A 270 3.66 -8.26 -3.35
C THR A 270 5.10 -8.37 -2.89
N LYS A 271 5.60 -9.59 -2.69
CA LYS A 271 7.00 -9.81 -2.34
C LYS A 271 7.93 -9.31 -3.44
N TYR A 272 7.64 -9.62 -4.70
CA TYR A 272 8.43 -9.13 -5.83
C TYR A 272 8.45 -7.59 -5.91
N GLU A 273 7.31 -6.94 -5.72
CA GLU A 273 7.23 -5.47 -5.66
C GLU A 273 8.11 -4.90 -4.53
N LEU A 274 8.15 -5.55 -3.36
CA LEU A 274 9.03 -5.17 -2.26
C LEU A 274 10.51 -5.46 -2.57
N ASP A 275 10.82 -6.59 -3.21
CA ASP A 275 12.19 -6.95 -3.61
C ASP A 275 12.76 -5.88 -4.58
N VAL A 276 11.91 -5.29 -5.44
CA VAL A 276 12.30 -4.15 -6.31
C VAL A 276 12.60 -2.90 -5.49
N VAL A 277 11.80 -2.60 -4.46
CA VAL A 277 12.05 -1.46 -3.57
C VAL A 277 13.36 -1.65 -2.80
N ASP A 278 13.57 -2.83 -2.23
CA ASP A 278 14.77 -3.15 -1.45
C ASP A 278 16.05 -3.07 -2.29
N TYR A 279 15.97 -3.45 -3.57
CA TYR A 279 17.09 -3.34 -4.52
C TYR A 279 17.60 -1.89 -4.67
N PHE A 280 16.71 -0.90 -4.69
CA PHE A 280 17.08 0.52 -4.89
C PHE A 280 17.26 1.32 -3.58
N GLN A 281 16.93 0.74 -2.43
CA GLN A 281 17.16 1.38 -1.11
C GLN A 281 18.55 1.13 -0.54
N THR A 282 19.26 0.12 -1.05
CA THR A 282 20.58 -0.31 -0.57
C THR A 282 21.69 0.58 -1.15
#